data_AF-A0AA38RI70-F1
#
_entry.id   AF-A0AA38RI70-F1
#
_cell.length_a   1.000
_cell.length_b   1.000
_cell.length_c   1.000
_cell.angle_alpha   90.00
_cell.angle_beta   90.00
_cell.angle_gamma   90.00
#
_symmetry.space_group_name_H-M   'P 1'
#
loop_
_entity.id
_entity.type
_entity.pdbx_description
1 polymer ?
#
loop_
_entity_poly.entity_id
_entity_poly.type
_entity_poly.pdbx_seq_one_letter_code
_entity_poly.pdbx_strand_id
1 'polypeptide(L)'
;MKTRLVKVNRAAEYGGFFARMGQDGIIDTWKLIHAERSEQDPVVEAARCLRDTNVPVAFPTETVYGLGADATRSEAVQGIYRAKNRPADNPLIIHVCDLDMLRSVLVPAASSTEDPIPAIYKELISRFWPGPLTIILPNPTPSKLAPEVTSGLSTFGARMPHSSLALALIKLAGVPIAAPSANASTRPSPTTAQHVLEDLNGRIELILDGGPCDVGVESTVVDGLCDPPVVLRPGGISMEQLRSVPGWEGVQKAYKDQSETGKGDTAAPRAPGMKYKHYSPRAKVILCEVKSKITGKDVYNEVLREAAAKEEKAKAKEQKAKAKEQRAKQANAENDQTAETAETASKVKKQWVVGVIRTDEWTSPRLADQWEEQKRHIDTTPAVVEGSEPASPAPSRVLGEKLNFKMWSADVEGTTIYDLFIGPGPAEVAQDLFSALRELDARGAETIYVEGIHDHNDIGAAVMNRLRKAASEIRK
;
A
#
# COMPACT_ATOMS: atom_id res chain seq x y z
N MET A 1 4.27 -23.02 -7.00
CA MET A 1 2.90 -22.79 -6.46
C MET A 1 2.17 -21.85 -7.41
N LYS A 2 0.89 -22.12 -7.74
CA LYS A 2 0.07 -21.24 -8.61
C LYS A 2 -0.88 -20.44 -7.72
N THR A 3 -0.85 -19.11 -7.84
CA THR A 3 -1.78 -18.24 -7.09
C THR A 3 -3.16 -18.24 -7.74
N ARG A 4 -4.19 -18.35 -6.91
CA ARG A 4 -5.60 -18.28 -7.30
C ARG A 4 -6.25 -17.03 -6.72
N LEU A 5 -6.99 -16.34 -7.57
CA LEU A 5 -7.83 -15.21 -7.19
C LEU A 5 -9.28 -15.71 -7.15
N VAL A 6 -9.90 -15.63 -5.98
CA VAL A 6 -11.23 -16.21 -5.73
C VAL A 6 -12.18 -15.10 -5.32
N LYS A 7 -13.20 -14.86 -6.16
CA LYS A 7 -14.21 -13.84 -5.92
C LYS A 7 -15.04 -14.19 -4.67
N VAL A 8 -15.24 -13.19 -3.82
CA VAL A 8 -16.08 -13.28 -2.63
C VAL A 8 -16.99 -12.06 -2.56
N ASN A 9 -18.23 -12.25 -2.09
CA ASN A 9 -19.16 -11.14 -1.97
C ASN A 9 -18.85 -10.33 -0.70
N ARG A 10 -18.15 -9.21 -0.83
CA ARG A 10 -17.83 -8.32 0.29
C ARG A 10 -19.06 -7.70 0.95
N ALA A 11 -20.15 -7.51 0.19
CA ALA A 11 -21.39 -6.91 0.67
C ALA A 11 -22.33 -7.91 1.37
N ALA A 12 -22.02 -9.20 1.35
CA ALA A 12 -22.79 -10.18 2.09
C ALA A 12 -22.67 -9.94 3.61
N GLU A 13 -23.75 -10.17 4.34
CA GLU A 13 -23.72 -10.18 5.79
C GLU A 13 -23.17 -11.52 6.28
N TYR A 14 -21.93 -11.52 6.76
CA TYR A 14 -21.30 -12.76 7.25
C TYR A 14 -21.62 -13.03 8.72
N GLY A 15 -21.97 -12.00 9.49
CA GLY A 15 -22.10 -12.09 10.94
C GLY A 15 -22.55 -10.77 11.58
N GLY A 16 -22.67 -10.81 12.91
CA GLY A 16 -22.98 -9.64 13.74
C GLY A 16 -22.42 -9.79 15.15
N PHE A 17 -22.31 -8.68 15.87
CA PHE A 17 -21.88 -8.67 17.26
C PHE A 17 -23.05 -8.92 18.22
N PHE A 18 -22.77 -9.61 19.31
CA PHE A 18 -23.72 -9.91 20.37
C PHE A 18 -23.12 -9.50 21.72
N ALA A 19 -23.87 -8.76 22.52
CA ALA A 19 -23.49 -8.41 23.88
C ALA A 19 -23.64 -9.61 24.82
N ARG A 20 -22.78 -9.69 25.84
CA ARG A 20 -23.01 -10.54 27.01
C ARG A 20 -24.09 -9.89 27.88
N MET A 21 -25.03 -10.68 28.41
CA MET A 21 -26.07 -10.19 29.33
C MET A 21 -25.43 -9.36 30.47
N GLY A 22 -25.81 -8.08 30.58
CA GLY A 22 -25.40 -7.20 31.67
C GLY A 22 -24.11 -6.40 31.48
N GLN A 23 -23.51 -6.36 30.27
CA GLN A 23 -22.42 -5.43 29.94
C GLN A 23 -22.79 -4.51 28.78
N ASP A 24 -22.64 -3.20 28.98
CA ASP A 24 -22.76 -2.19 27.93
C ASP A 24 -21.45 -2.17 27.11
N GLY A 25 -21.53 -2.55 25.82
CA GLY A 25 -20.39 -2.55 24.89
C GLY A 25 -20.56 -3.50 23.70
N ILE A 26 -20.79 -2.97 22.50
CA ILE A 26 -21.47 -3.63 21.37
C ILE A 26 -20.58 -4.61 20.55
N ILE A 27 -19.38 -5.01 21.00
CA ILE A 27 -18.42 -5.80 20.16
C ILE A 27 -17.73 -6.99 20.84
N ASP A 28 -18.27 -7.49 21.95
CA ASP A 28 -17.61 -8.55 22.75
C ASP A 28 -17.45 -9.89 22.03
N THR A 29 -18.49 -10.31 21.31
CA THR A 29 -18.52 -11.61 20.63
C THR A 29 -19.09 -11.45 19.23
N TRP A 30 -18.31 -11.83 18.22
CA TRP A 30 -18.79 -11.91 16.83
C TRP A 30 -19.38 -13.30 16.58
N LYS A 31 -20.56 -13.37 15.95
CA LYS A 31 -21.20 -14.62 15.52
C LYS A 31 -21.51 -14.59 14.03
N LEU A 32 -21.38 -15.75 13.39
CA LEU A 32 -21.71 -15.93 11.98
C LEU A 32 -23.23 -16.10 11.81
N ILE A 33 -23.81 -15.49 10.76
CA ILE A 33 -25.26 -15.58 10.46
C ILE A 33 -25.66 -16.98 9.94
N HIS A 34 -24.69 -17.77 9.48
CA HIS A 34 -24.84 -19.20 9.18
C HIS A 34 -23.57 -19.93 9.64
N ALA A 35 -23.65 -20.64 10.76
CA ALA A 35 -22.51 -21.37 11.32
C ALA A 35 -22.07 -22.53 10.42
N GLU A 36 -23.01 -23.13 9.69
CA GLU A 36 -22.77 -24.20 8.72
C GLU A 36 -22.63 -23.61 7.32
N ARG A 37 -21.44 -23.08 7.02
CA ARG A 37 -21.06 -22.73 5.65
C ARG A 37 -20.58 -23.98 4.92
N SER A 38 -20.92 -24.07 3.64
CA SER A 38 -20.47 -25.15 2.76
C SER A 38 -18.93 -25.22 2.76
N GLU A 39 -18.37 -26.42 2.66
CA GLU A 39 -16.92 -26.61 2.54
C GLU A 39 -16.35 -25.99 1.26
N GLN A 40 -17.20 -25.73 0.27
CA GLN A 40 -16.84 -25.08 -0.99
C GLN A 40 -16.85 -23.54 -0.89
N ASP A 41 -17.22 -22.96 0.27
CA ASP A 41 -17.15 -21.52 0.49
C ASP A 41 -15.68 -21.04 0.52
N PRO A 42 -15.27 -20.10 -0.35
CA PRO A 42 -13.90 -19.59 -0.39
C PRO A 42 -13.39 -19.04 0.94
N VAL A 43 -14.27 -18.49 1.78
CA VAL A 43 -13.89 -17.95 3.10
C VAL A 43 -13.60 -19.08 4.07
N VAL A 44 -14.32 -20.20 3.97
CA VAL A 44 -14.06 -21.43 4.74
C VAL A 44 -12.75 -22.07 4.29
N GLU A 45 -12.51 -22.14 2.97
CA GLU A 45 -11.24 -22.60 2.41
C GLU A 45 -10.06 -21.75 2.93
N ALA A 46 -10.16 -20.43 2.84
CA ALA A 46 -9.16 -19.50 3.34
C ALA A 46 -8.91 -19.65 4.85
N ALA A 47 -9.95 -19.82 5.65
CA ALA A 47 -9.83 -20.05 7.08
C ALA A 47 -9.08 -21.36 7.41
N ARG A 48 -9.36 -22.43 6.66
CA ARG A 48 -8.61 -23.70 6.77
C ARG A 48 -7.15 -23.52 6.37
N CYS A 49 -6.87 -22.84 5.25
CA CYS A 49 -5.50 -22.55 4.83
C CYS A 49 -4.71 -21.83 5.93
N LEU A 50 -5.30 -20.81 6.55
CA LEU A 50 -4.68 -20.04 7.64
C LEU A 50 -4.40 -20.88 8.88
N ARG A 51 -5.32 -21.80 9.23
CA ARG A 51 -5.22 -22.63 10.44
C ARG A 51 -4.29 -23.83 10.24
N ASP A 52 -4.36 -24.47 9.09
CA ASP A 52 -3.81 -25.80 8.87
C ASP A 52 -2.48 -25.78 8.10
N THR A 53 -2.13 -24.65 7.46
CA THR A 53 -0.89 -24.51 6.65
C THR A 53 0.01 -23.37 7.13
N ASN A 54 1.22 -23.27 6.54
CA ASN A 54 2.15 -22.16 6.76
C ASN A 54 2.13 -21.12 5.62
N VAL A 55 1.17 -21.22 4.69
CA VAL A 55 1.07 -20.35 3.52
C VAL A 55 0.11 -19.20 3.83
N PRO A 56 0.55 -17.93 3.70
CA PRO A 56 -0.34 -16.80 3.95
C PRO A 56 -1.48 -16.69 2.93
N VAL A 57 -2.60 -16.13 3.38
CA VAL A 57 -3.77 -15.83 2.54
C VAL A 57 -3.96 -14.31 2.45
N ALA A 58 -4.17 -13.79 1.25
CA ALA A 58 -4.50 -12.38 1.08
C ALA A 58 -6.02 -12.14 1.13
N PHE A 59 -6.43 -11.08 1.83
CA PHE A 59 -7.85 -10.75 2.01
C PHE A 59 -8.09 -9.23 2.11
N PRO A 60 -9.26 -8.73 1.71
CA PRO A 60 -9.59 -7.31 1.77
C PRO A 60 -9.96 -6.87 3.19
N THR A 61 -9.63 -5.61 3.51
CA THR A 61 -10.18 -4.85 4.63
C THR A 61 -10.80 -3.56 4.11
N GLU A 62 -11.37 -2.72 4.99
CA GLU A 62 -11.79 -1.36 4.64
C GLU A 62 -10.59 -0.46 4.28
N THR A 63 -9.40 -0.76 4.81
CA THR A 63 -8.18 0.03 4.59
C THR A 63 -7.40 -0.35 3.34
N VAL A 64 -6.71 -1.49 3.39
CA VAL A 64 -5.89 -2.08 2.33
C VAL A 64 -6.01 -3.60 2.42
N TYR A 65 -5.63 -4.33 1.37
CA TYR A 65 -5.53 -5.78 1.42
C TYR A 65 -4.45 -6.21 2.42
N GLY A 66 -4.78 -7.17 3.28
CA GLY A 66 -3.88 -7.78 4.26
C GLY A 66 -3.35 -9.13 3.79
N LEU A 67 -2.13 -9.49 4.19
CA LEU A 67 -1.53 -10.80 3.98
C LEU A 67 -1.50 -11.57 5.30
N GLY A 68 -2.52 -12.39 5.53
CA GLY A 68 -2.77 -13.05 6.80
C GLY A 68 -2.03 -14.37 6.97
N ALA A 69 -1.59 -14.64 8.20
CA ALA A 69 -1.25 -15.97 8.70
C ALA A 69 -1.65 -16.06 10.19
N ASP A 70 -1.77 -17.28 10.73
CA ASP A 70 -2.01 -17.50 12.15
C ASP A 70 -0.90 -16.83 12.99
N ALA A 71 -1.29 -15.86 13.84
CA ALA A 71 -0.35 -15.08 14.65
C ALA A 71 0.29 -15.89 15.79
N THR A 72 -0.22 -17.09 16.07
CA THR A 72 0.27 -17.97 17.14
C THR A 72 1.30 -18.99 16.66
N ARG A 73 1.51 -19.11 15.33
CA ARG A 73 2.39 -20.10 14.70
C ARG A 73 3.58 -19.46 14.00
N SER A 74 4.80 -19.67 14.53
CA SER A 74 6.03 -19.09 13.97
C SER A 74 6.24 -19.39 12.48
N GLU A 75 6.08 -20.63 12.05
CA GLU A 75 6.31 -21.00 10.64
C GLU A 75 5.34 -20.29 9.67
N ALA A 76 4.10 -20.05 10.12
CA ALA A 76 3.07 -19.35 9.37
C ALA A 76 3.38 -17.85 9.28
N VAL A 77 3.76 -17.23 10.40
CA VAL A 77 4.19 -15.82 10.43
C VAL A 77 5.45 -15.61 9.60
N GLN A 78 6.43 -16.50 9.66
CA GLN A 78 7.60 -16.47 8.77
C GLN A 78 7.21 -16.58 7.28
N GLY A 79 6.11 -17.25 6.96
CA GLY A 79 5.52 -17.29 5.63
C GLY A 79 5.20 -15.90 5.08
N ILE A 80 4.70 -14.99 5.91
CA ILE A 80 4.46 -13.58 5.55
C ILE A 80 5.77 -12.89 5.17
N TYR A 81 6.81 -13.04 6.00
CA TYR A 81 8.11 -12.42 5.76
C TYR A 81 8.75 -12.94 4.47
N ARG A 82 8.70 -14.26 4.22
CA ARG A 82 9.20 -14.90 3.00
C ARG A 82 8.46 -14.40 1.76
N ALA A 83 7.11 -14.42 1.76
CA ALA A 83 6.32 -14.00 0.62
C ALA A 83 6.58 -12.54 0.24
N LYS A 84 6.68 -11.65 1.24
CA LYS A 84 6.86 -10.21 1.02
C LYS A 84 8.31 -9.78 0.81
N ASN A 85 9.29 -10.64 1.09
CA ASN A 85 10.69 -10.26 1.28
C ASN A 85 10.82 -9.10 2.29
N ARG A 86 10.17 -9.25 3.45
CA ARG A 86 10.08 -8.22 4.50
C ARG A 86 11.23 -8.39 5.52
N PRO A 87 11.85 -7.29 6.01
CA PRO A 87 12.81 -7.35 7.12
C PRO A 87 12.18 -7.89 8.41
N ALA A 88 12.87 -8.81 9.10
CA ALA A 88 12.36 -9.49 10.30
C ALA A 88 12.21 -8.59 11.53
N ASP A 89 12.87 -7.43 11.55
CA ASP A 89 12.80 -6.44 12.64
C ASP A 89 11.59 -5.50 12.55
N ASN A 90 10.70 -5.71 11.57
CA ASN A 90 9.50 -4.91 11.36
C ASN A 90 8.26 -5.67 11.87
N PRO A 91 7.69 -5.27 13.02
CA PRO A 91 6.62 -6.01 13.68
C PRO A 91 5.35 -6.07 12.81
N LEU A 92 4.41 -6.94 13.18
CA LEU A 92 3.13 -7.12 12.51
C LEU A 92 1.97 -6.68 13.41
N ILE A 93 0.86 -6.31 12.78
CA ILE A 93 -0.40 -6.05 13.47
C ILE A 93 -1.22 -7.33 13.43
N ILE A 94 -1.71 -7.77 14.59
CA ILE A 94 -2.69 -8.85 14.65
C ILE A 94 -4.09 -8.30 14.45
N HIS A 95 -4.93 -9.11 13.81
CA HIS A 95 -6.33 -8.84 13.58
C HIS A 95 -7.17 -9.83 14.38
N VAL A 96 -8.18 -9.31 15.06
CA VAL A 96 -9.12 -10.08 15.89
C VAL A 96 -10.55 -9.86 15.40
N CYS A 97 -11.42 -10.85 15.59
CA CYS A 97 -12.83 -10.72 15.22
C CYS A 97 -13.71 -10.12 16.32
N ASP A 98 -13.29 -10.22 17.58
CA ASP A 98 -14.07 -9.80 18.75
C ASP A 98 -13.17 -9.56 19.98
N LEU A 99 -13.71 -8.93 21.04
CA LEU A 99 -12.93 -8.65 22.25
C LEU A 99 -12.60 -9.92 23.04
N ASP A 100 -13.46 -10.94 22.98
CA ASP A 100 -13.17 -12.24 23.58
C ASP A 100 -11.86 -12.85 23.03
N MET A 101 -11.68 -12.82 21.70
CA MET A 101 -10.43 -13.24 21.07
C MET A 101 -9.25 -12.36 21.53
N LEU A 102 -9.40 -11.04 21.58
CA LEU A 102 -8.32 -10.14 22.03
C LEU A 102 -7.91 -10.42 23.49
N ARG A 103 -8.89 -10.52 24.40
CA ARG A 103 -8.65 -10.87 25.80
C ARG A 103 -7.96 -12.21 25.92
N SER A 104 -8.34 -13.19 25.10
CA SER A 104 -7.67 -14.50 25.09
C SER A 104 -6.18 -14.40 24.77
N VAL A 105 -5.74 -13.43 23.96
CA VAL A 105 -4.31 -13.17 23.66
C VAL A 105 -3.61 -12.47 24.82
N LEU A 106 -4.31 -11.60 25.56
CA LEU A 106 -3.76 -10.78 26.65
C LEU A 106 -3.69 -11.49 28.01
N VAL A 107 -4.54 -12.49 28.26
CA VAL A 107 -4.59 -13.19 29.57
C VAL A 107 -3.38 -14.13 29.75
N PRO A 108 -2.54 -13.94 30.79
CA PRO A 108 -1.55 -14.93 31.22
C PRO A 108 -2.22 -16.20 31.76
N ALA A 109 -1.51 -17.33 31.82
CA ALA A 109 -2.06 -18.60 32.32
C ALA A 109 -2.55 -18.58 33.79
N ALA A 110 -2.21 -17.54 34.58
CA ALA A 110 -2.65 -17.34 35.95
C ALA A 110 -3.53 -16.08 36.05
N SER A 111 -4.81 -16.24 36.36
CA SER A 111 -5.89 -15.26 36.18
C SER A 111 -5.93 -14.14 37.24
N SER A 112 -6.16 -12.90 36.80
CA SER A 112 -6.84 -11.85 37.56
C SER A 112 -8.31 -11.75 37.12
N THR A 113 -9.13 -11.05 37.90
CA THR A 113 -10.57 -10.80 37.61
C THR A 113 -10.81 -9.52 36.81
N GLU A 114 -9.76 -8.75 36.49
CA GLU A 114 -9.86 -7.47 35.78
C GLU A 114 -9.76 -7.66 34.26
N ASP A 115 -10.40 -6.76 33.50
CA ASP A 115 -10.29 -6.77 32.03
C ASP A 115 -8.82 -6.50 31.64
N PRO A 116 -8.14 -7.42 30.93
CA PRO A 116 -6.72 -7.27 30.60
C PRO A 116 -6.44 -6.17 29.56
N ILE A 117 -7.49 -5.61 28.93
CA ILE A 117 -7.35 -4.47 28.02
C ILE A 117 -7.11 -3.19 28.85
N PRO A 118 -5.99 -2.47 28.64
CA PRO A 118 -5.70 -1.24 29.38
C PRO A 118 -6.83 -0.20 29.28
N ALA A 119 -7.20 0.38 30.43
CA ALA A 119 -8.36 1.27 30.53
C ALA A 119 -8.30 2.49 29.58
N ILE A 120 -7.10 2.99 29.27
CA ILE A 120 -6.86 4.08 28.31
C ILE A 120 -7.45 3.82 26.91
N TYR A 121 -7.66 2.55 26.54
CA TYR A 121 -8.19 2.19 25.23
C TYR A 121 -9.70 1.97 25.20
N LYS A 122 -10.39 1.92 26.35
CA LYS A 122 -11.83 1.58 26.41
C LYS A 122 -12.68 2.51 25.53
N GLU A 123 -12.50 3.81 25.67
CA GLU A 123 -13.24 4.82 24.89
C GLU A 123 -12.87 4.79 23.40
N LEU A 124 -11.59 4.57 23.07
CA LEU A 124 -11.18 4.42 21.68
C LEU A 124 -11.78 3.18 21.02
N ILE A 125 -11.79 2.04 21.73
CA ILE A 125 -12.37 0.79 21.24
C ILE A 125 -13.87 0.97 21.02
N SER A 126 -14.59 1.52 22.01
CA SER A 126 -16.03 1.79 21.92
C SER A 126 -16.39 2.65 20.69
N ARG A 127 -15.55 3.65 20.38
CA ARG A 127 -15.85 4.62 19.33
C ARG A 127 -15.36 4.23 17.94
N PHE A 128 -14.22 3.53 17.84
CA PHE A 128 -13.52 3.32 16.58
C PHE A 128 -13.33 1.86 16.19
N TRP A 129 -13.75 0.89 17.03
CA TRP A 129 -13.76 -0.53 16.66
C TRP A 129 -15.18 -1.06 16.43
N PRO A 130 -15.39 -1.89 15.38
CA PRO A 130 -14.42 -2.25 14.35
C PRO A 130 -14.08 -1.05 13.46
N GLY A 131 -12.84 -0.94 13.00
CA GLY A 131 -12.42 0.22 12.22
C GLY A 131 -10.92 0.37 11.96
N PRO A 132 -10.54 1.51 11.35
CA PRO A 132 -9.17 1.79 10.93
C PRO A 132 -8.29 2.28 12.09
N LEU A 133 -8.49 1.75 13.29
CA LEU A 133 -7.68 2.02 14.48
C LEU A 133 -6.86 0.79 14.87
N THR A 134 -5.58 0.98 15.12
CA THR A 134 -4.69 -0.01 15.73
C THR A 134 -4.18 0.53 17.05
N ILE A 135 -4.30 -0.28 18.11
CA ILE A 135 -3.81 0.06 19.46
C ILE A 135 -2.56 -0.77 19.78
N ILE A 136 -1.61 -0.19 20.51
CA ILE A 136 -0.43 -0.90 21.03
C ILE A 136 -0.74 -1.49 22.40
N LEU A 137 -0.54 -2.80 22.56
CA LEU A 137 -0.83 -3.54 23.78
C LEU A 137 0.43 -4.18 24.35
N PRO A 138 0.52 -4.36 25.68
CA PRO A 138 1.60 -5.14 26.28
C PRO A 138 1.53 -6.59 25.80
N ASN A 139 2.69 -7.20 25.51
CA ASN A 139 2.79 -8.61 25.18
C ASN A 139 2.96 -9.43 26.48
N PRO A 140 2.01 -10.30 26.85
CA PRO A 140 2.13 -11.11 28.06
C PRO A 140 3.34 -12.04 28.04
N THR A 141 3.82 -12.42 29.22
CA THR A 141 4.85 -13.44 29.39
C THR A 141 4.30 -14.59 30.25
N PRO A 142 4.22 -15.83 29.73
CA PRO A 142 4.57 -16.24 28.36
C PRO A 142 3.61 -15.69 27.31
N SER A 143 4.13 -15.37 26.12
CA SER A 143 3.32 -14.88 25.00
C SER A 143 2.63 -16.04 24.28
N LYS A 144 1.39 -15.81 23.84
CA LYS A 144 0.66 -16.71 22.93
C LYS A 144 0.97 -16.43 21.45
N LEU A 145 1.62 -15.30 21.16
CA LEU A 145 1.98 -14.90 19.80
C LEU A 145 3.33 -15.50 19.42
N ALA A 146 3.49 -15.79 18.14
CA ALA A 146 4.78 -16.13 17.58
C ALA A 146 5.77 -14.96 17.77
N PRO A 147 7.04 -15.20 18.14
CA PRO A 147 8.03 -14.13 18.36
C PRO A 147 8.20 -13.17 17.18
N GLU A 148 8.01 -13.67 15.96
CA GLU A 148 8.10 -12.88 14.73
C GLU A 148 7.00 -11.82 14.61
N VAL A 149 5.87 -11.96 15.33
CA VAL A 149 4.81 -10.93 15.33
C VAL A 149 5.30 -9.64 15.99
N THR A 150 6.00 -9.75 17.11
CA THR A 150 6.47 -8.59 17.88
C THR A 150 7.90 -8.18 17.51
N SER A 151 8.62 -9.02 16.75
CA SER A 151 10.04 -8.80 16.43
C SER A 151 10.90 -8.55 17.68
N GLY A 152 10.59 -9.25 18.79
CA GLY A 152 11.30 -9.13 20.07
C GLY A 152 10.86 -7.97 20.95
N LEU A 153 9.83 -7.20 20.57
CA LEU A 153 9.26 -6.15 21.40
C LEU A 153 8.42 -6.71 22.55
N SER A 154 8.37 -5.98 23.66
CA SER A 154 7.48 -6.23 24.80
C SER A 154 6.03 -5.78 24.55
N THR A 155 5.73 -5.27 23.36
CA THR A 155 4.42 -4.81 22.94
C THR A 155 4.07 -5.34 21.55
N PHE A 156 2.79 -5.30 21.20
CA PHE A 156 2.29 -5.65 19.87
C PHE A 156 1.13 -4.75 19.44
N GLY A 157 0.89 -4.63 18.15
CA GLY A 157 -0.27 -3.89 17.61
C GLY A 157 -1.46 -4.82 17.39
N ALA A 158 -2.66 -4.41 17.81
CA ALA A 158 -3.91 -5.12 17.56
C ALA A 158 -4.93 -4.23 16.84
N ARG A 159 -5.79 -4.85 16.02
CA ARG A 159 -6.89 -4.19 15.31
C ARG A 159 -8.09 -5.11 15.16
N MET A 160 -9.29 -4.54 15.25
CA MET A 160 -10.53 -5.17 14.79
C MET A 160 -10.98 -4.49 13.48
N PRO A 161 -10.86 -5.14 12.30
CA PRO A 161 -11.15 -4.50 11.02
C PRO A 161 -12.65 -4.28 10.81
N HIS A 162 -13.04 -3.15 10.22
CA HIS A 162 -14.44 -2.89 9.80
C HIS A 162 -14.75 -3.56 8.45
N SER A 163 -14.73 -4.88 8.45
CA SER A 163 -15.05 -5.70 7.27
C SER A 163 -15.70 -6.99 7.74
N SER A 164 -17.00 -7.16 7.47
CA SER A 164 -17.76 -8.37 7.85
C SER A 164 -17.10 -9.65 7.31
N LEU A 165 -16.58 -9.58 6.08
CA LEU A 165 -15.78 -10.64 5.45
C LEU A 165 -14.50 -10.94 6.25
N ALA A 166 -13.74 -9.93 6.65
CA ALA A 166 -12.50 -10.14 7.42
C ALA A 166 -12.79 -10.68 8.82
N LEU A 167 -13.82 -10.16 9.50
CA LEU A 167 -14.25 -10.65 10.81
C LEU A 167 -14.69 -12.12 10.74
N ALA A 168 -15.42 -12.48 9.68
CA ALA A 168 -15.84 -13.85 9.43
C ALA A 168 -14.67 -14.79 9.12
N LEU A 169 -13.70 -14.35 8.32
CA LEU A 169 -12.48 -15.11 8.05
C LEU A 169 -11.71 -15.39 9.35
N ILE A 170 -11.50 -14.37 10.18
CA ILE A 170 -10.82 -14.49 11.49
C ILE A 170 -11.62 -15.44 12.42
N LYS A 171 -12.96 -15.30 12.45
CA LYS A 171 -13.82 -16.16 13.27
C LYS A 171 -13.77 -17.62 12.84
N LEU A 172 -13.82 -17.89 11.54
CA LEU A 172 -13.76 -19.23 10.97
C LEU A 172 -12.38 -19.87 11.16
N ALA A 173 -11.31 -19.09 11.07
CA ALA A 173 -9.96 -19.55 11.36
C ALA A 173 -9.80 -19.91 12.85
N GLY A 174 -10.50 -19.19 13.73
CA GLY A 174 -10.51 -19.45 15.17
C GLY A 174 -9.25 -18.97 15.90
N VAL A 175 -8.41 -18.18 15.23
CA VAL A 175 -7.12 -17.68 15.72
C VAL A 175 -6.93 -16.21 15.34
N PRO A 176 -6.18 -15.41 16.12
CA PRO A 176 -5.78 -14.07 15.69
C PRO A 176 -4.91 -14.15 14.44
N ILE A 177 -5.14 -13.24 13.48
CA ILE A 177 -4.42 -13.24 12.20
C ILE A 177 -3.38 -12.12 12.19
N ALA A 178 -2.09 -12.45 12.08
CA ALA A 178 -1.04 -11.47 11.80
C ALA A 178 -1.14 -11.07 10.33
N ALA A 179 -1.35 -9.78 10.03
CA ALA A 179 -1.52 -9.33 8.65
C ALA A 179 -0.95 -7.92 8.39
N PRO A 180 0.25 -7.81 7.78
CA PRO A 180 0.66 -6.55 7.14
C PRO A 180 -0.08 -6.37 5.81
N SER A 181 0.09 -5.22 5.17
CA SER A 181 -0.39 -4.98 3.79
C SER A 181 0.11 -6.06 2.81
N ALA A 182 -0.68 -6.44 1.81
CA ALA A 182 -0.39 -7.58 0.92
C ALA A 182 0.48 -7.27 -0.32
N ASN A 183 1.42 -6.35 -0.20
CA ASN A 183 2.36 -5.96 -1.26
C ASN A 183 3.74 -6.62 -1.10
N ALA A 184 4.56 -6.63 -2.15
CA ALA A 184 5.99 -6.86 -1.97
C ALA A 184 6.57 -5.69 -1.15
N SER A 185 7.61 -5.96 -0.33
CA SER A 185 8.23 -4.92 0.49
C SER A 185 8.59 -3.68 -0.35
N THR A 186 8.47 -2.49 0.25
CA THR A 186 8.65 -1.15 -0.34
C THR A 186 7.62 -0.66 -1.37
N ARG A 187 6.90 -1.54 -2.08
CA ARG A 187 5.86 -1.13 -3.07
C ARG A 187 4.68 -0.39 -2.42
N PRO A 188 3.89 0.40 -3.18
CA PRO A 188 2.61 0.96 -2.72
C PRO A 188 1.71 -0.12 -2.09
N SER A 189 0.90 0.21 -1.10
CA SER A 189 0.01 -0.79 -0.49
C SER A 189 -1.09 -1.22 -1.48
N PRO A 190 -1.58 -2.46 -1.42
CA PRO A 190 -2.58 -2.95 -2.36
C PRO A 190 -3.99 -2.59 -1.87
N THR A 191 -4.73 -1.88 -2.70
CA THR A 191 -6.14 -1.54 -2.48
C THR A 191 -7.11 -2.41 -3.29
N THR A 192 -6.60 -3.33 -4.11
CA THR A 192 -7.38 -4.26 -4.94
C THR A 192 -6.71 -5.64 -4.93
N ALA A 193 -7.47 -6.69 -5.27
CA ALA A 193 -6.94 -8.05 -5.39
C ALA A 193 -5.87 -8.15 -6.50
N GLN A 194 -6.03 -7.38 -7.58
CA GLN A 194 -5.06 -7.35 -8.67
C GLN A 194 -3.71 -6.80 -8.21
N HIS A 195 -3.68 -5.75 -7.38
CA HIS A 195 -2.44 -5.25 -6.80
C HIS A 195 -1.69 -6.32 -5.99
N VAL A 196 -2.43 -7.20 -5.30
CA VAL A 196 -1.86 -8.33 -4.58
C VAL A 196 -1.30 -9.36 -5.54
N LEU A 197 -2.06 -9.70 -6.58
CA LEU A 197 -1.65 -10.68 -7.58
C LEU A 197 -0.36 -10.24 -8.28
N GLU A 198 -0.27 -8.99 -8.72
CA GLU A 198 0.96 -8.44 -9.34
C GLU A 198 2.20 -8.62 -8.47
N ASP A 199 2.06 -8.39 -7.16
CA ASP A 199 3.18 -8.39 -6.23
C ASP A 199 3.55 -9.79 -5.73
N LEU A 200 2.55 -10.65 -5.52
CA LEU A 200 2.69 -11.91 -4.78
C LEU A 200 2.34 -13.17 -5.61
N ASN A 201 2.10 -13.05 -6.91
CA ASN A 201 1.87 -14.20 -7.78
C ASN A 201 3.04 -15.21 -7.68
N GLY A 202 2.68 -16.48 -7.50
CA GLY A 202 3.60 -17.59 -7.26
C GLY A 202 4.18 -17.66 -5.84
N ARG A 203 3.91 -16.66 -4.99
CA ARG A 203 4.43 -16.59 -3.60
C ARG A 203 3.38 -16.93 -2.54
N ILE A 204 2.10 -16.76 -2.86
CA ILE A 204 0.96 -17.20 -2.05
C ILE A 204 -0.02 -18.02 -2.87
N GLU A 205 -0.82 -18.86 -2.22
CA GLU A 205 -1.76 -19.72 -2.93
C GLU A 205 -3.09 -19.02 -3.21
N LEU A 206 -3.59 -18.24 -2.26
CA LEU A 206 -4.98 -17.77 -2.27
C LEU A 206 -5.08 -16.26 -2.03
N ILE A 207 -5.86 -15.60 -2.88
CA ILE A 207 -6.28 -14.22 -2.75
C ILE A 207 -7.81 -14.21 -2.76
N LEU A 208 -8.42 -13.76 -1.65
CA LEU A 208 -9.84 -13.46 -1.61
C LEU A 208 -10.07 -12.11 -2.28
N ASP A 209 -10.83 -12.08 -3.36
CA ASP A 209 -11.16 -10.86 -4.09
C ASP A 209 -12.57 -10.38 -3.71
N GLY A 210 -12.60 -9.39 -2.82
CA GLY A 210 -13.80 -8.67 -2.42
C GLY A 210 -13.94 -7.29 -3.06
N GLY A 211 -13.23 -7.03 -4.17
CA GLY A 211 -13.19 -5.74 -4.83
C GLY A 211 -12.29 -4.69 -4.15
N PRO A 212 -12.34 -3.43 -4.58
CA PRO A 212 -11.53 -2.34 -4.04
C PRO A 212 -11.80 -2.02 -2.57
N CYS A 213 -10.79 -1.54 -1.85
CA CYS A 213 -10.91 -1.00 -0.48
C CYS A 213 -11.58 0.39 -0.47
N ASP A 214 -12.18 0.76 0.66
CA ASP A 214 -12.93 2.02 0.79
C ASP A 214 -12.03 3.20 1.16
N VAL A 215 -11.08 3.00 2.09
CA VAL A 215 -10.27 4.09 2.67
C VAL A 215 -8.97 4.31 1.89
N GLY A 216 -8.33 3.24 1.41
CA GLY A 216 -7.11 3.29 0.59
C GLY A 216 -5.80 3.63 1.33
N VAL A 217 -5.85 4.06 2.59
CA VAL A 217 -4.68 4.20 3.47
C VAL A 217 -4.77 3.27 4.69
N GLU A 218 -3.63 2.90 5.29
CA GLU A 218 -3.61 2.00 6.44
C GLU A 218 -4.20 2.64 7.71
N SER A 219 -4.50 1.80 8.70
CA SER A 219 -5.00 2.21 10.02
C SER A 219 -4.11 3.22 10.74
N THR A 220 -4.74 4.10 11.51
CA THR A 220 -4.06 4.94 12.51
C THR A 220 -3.52 4.02 13.61
N VAL A 221 -2.24 4.19 13.98
CA VAL A 221 -1.61 3.40 15.05
C VAL A 221 -1.35 4.32 16.23
N VAL A 222 -1.90 3.96 17.39
CA VAL A 222 -1.80 4.74 18.62
C VAL A 222 -1.18 3.92 19.75
N ASP A 223 -0.40 4.60 20.59
CA ASP A 223 0.19 4.05 21.79
C ASP A 223 -0.21 4.88 23.00
N GLY A 224 -1.10 4.32 23.81
CA GLY A 224 -1.56 4.85 25.09
C GLY A 224 -0.87 4.18 26.29
N LEU A 225 0.18 3.36 26.08
CA LEU A 225 0.99 2.81 27.17
C LEU A 225 2.03 3.83 27.68
N CYS A 226 2.18 4.97 27.00
CA CYS A 226 2.98 6.11 27.43
C CYS A 226 2.09 7.30 27.80
N ASP A 227 2.64 8.18 28.63
CA ASP A 227 2.01 9.44 29.03
C ASP A 227 2.89 10.64 28.60
N PRO A 228 2.40 11.56 27.76
CA PRO A 228 1.09 11.53 27.09
C PRO A 228 1.00 10.43 26.01
N PRO A 229 -0.21 9.99 25.64
CA PRO A 229 -0.41 9.06 24.52
C PRO A 229 0.14 9.63 23.20
N VAL A 230 0.51 8.75 22.26
CA VAL A 230 1.07 9.16 20.98
C VAL A 230 0.45 8.46 19.77
N VAL A 231 0.44 9.16 18.64
CA VAL A 231 0.19 8.58 17.32
C VAL A 231 1.53 8.17 16.70
N LEU A 232 1.71 6.87 16.48
CA LEU A 232 2.88 6.28 15.84
C LEU A 232 2.75 6.25 14.32
N ARG A 233 1.52 6.22 13.79
CA ARG A 233 1.25 6.28 12.35
C ARG A 233 -0.10 6.95 12.08
N PRO A 234 -0.15 7.99 11.22
CA PRO A 234 -1.43 8.57 10.80
C PRO A 234 -2.14 7.64 9.80
N GLY A 235 -3.47 7.60 9.88
CA GLY A 235 -4.34 6.75 9.07
C GLY A 235 -5.78 7.27 9.04
N GLY A 236 -6.77 6.37 9.01
CA GLY A 236 -8.19 6.74 8.88
C GLY A 236 -8.83 7.47 10.07
N ILE A 237 -8.16 7.53 11.23
CA ILE A 237 -8.61 8.29 12.42
C ILE A 237 -7.71 9.50 12.63
N SER A 238 -8.31 10.70 12.73
CA SER A 238 -7.61 11.98 12.82
C SER A 238 -7.14 12.33 14.23
N MET A 239 -6.16 13.23 14.34
CA MET A 239 -5.70 13.75 15.64
C MET A 239 -6.83 14.46 16.41
N GLU A 240 -7.70 15.18 15.70
CA GLU A 240 -8.86 15.86 16.30
C GLU A 240 -9.87 14.85 16.85
N GLN A 241 -10.17 13.82 16.06
CA GLN A 241 -11.02 12.71 16.52
C GLN A 241 -10.46 12.04 17.76
N LEU A 242 -9.14 11.78 17.81
CA LEU A 242 -8.49 11.21 19.00
C LEU A 242 -8.56 12.16 20.21
N ARG A 243 -8.26 13.46 20.02
CA ARG A 243 -8.31 14.46 21.11
C ARG A 243 -9.70 14.68 21.67
N SER A 244 -10.75 14.35 20.91
CA SER A 244 -12.13 14.41 21.38
C SER A 244 -12.53 13.22 22.26
N VAL A 245 -11.64 12.25 22.48
CA VAL A 245 -11.89 11.06 23.30
C VAL A 245 -11.34 11.25 24.72
N PRO A 246 -12.11 10.94 25.77
CA PRO A 246 -11.63 11.03 27.15
C PRO A 246 -10.32 10.28 27.39
N GLY A 247 -9.34 10.95 28.00
CA GLY A 247 -8.00 10.42 28.26
C GLY A 247 -7.02 10.55 27.09
N TRP A 248 -7.47 11.06 25.93
CA TRP A 248 -6.65 11.25 24.73
C TRP A 248 -6.52 12.73 24.33
N GLU A 249 -7.00 13.67 25.15
CA GLU A 249 -6.97 15.11 24.90
C GLU A 249 -5.53 15.62 24.67
N GLY A 250 -4.56 15.02 25.37
CA GLY A 250 -3.14 15.35 25.29
C GLY A 250 -2.36 14.61 24.20
N VAL A 251 -3.00 13.82 23.33
CA VAL A 251 -2.27 12.97 22.37
C VAL A 251 -1.32 13.77 21.47
N GLN A 252 -0.12 13.22 21.29
CA GLN A 252 0.97 13.83 20.52
C GLN A 252 1.33 13.06 19.26
N LYS A 253 2.00 13.73 18.32
CA LYS A 253 2.57 13.12 17.11
C LYS A 253 3.95 12.54 17.43
N ALA A 254 4.15 11.24 17.20
CA ALA A 254 5.44 10.56 17.36
C ALA A 254 6.02 10.02 16.03
N TYR A 255 5.36 10.30 14.89
CA TYR A 255 5.89 10.01 13.56
C TYR A 255 6.64 11.22 12.99
N LYS A 256 7.78 10.97 12.35
CA LYS A 256 8.55 11.98 11.61
C LYS A 256 8.15 11.96 10.13
N ASP A 257 8.10 13.12 9.51
CA ASP A 257 8.06 13.25 8.05
C ASP A 257 9.51 13.19 7.52
N GLN A 258 9.75 12.54 6.38
CA GLN A 258 11.13 12.26 5.90
C GLN A 258 12.05 13.49 5.74
N SER A 259 11.51 14.71 5.79
CA SER A 259 12.32 15.93 5.87
C SER A 259 13.19 16.05 7.14
N GLU A 260 13.02 15.17 8.13
CA GLU A 260 13.72 15.23 9.43
C GLU A 260 14.63 14.03 9.75
N THR A 261 14.74 13.03 8.86
CA THR A 261 15.63 11.89 9.12
C THR A 261 17.05 12.18 8.67
N GLY A 262 17.88 12.68 9.59
CA GLY A 262 19.31 12.46 9.54
C GLY A 262 19.61 10.96 9.57
N LYS A 263 20.63 10.51 8.83
CA LYS A 263 21.18 9.15 8.90
C LYS A 263 21.54 8.83 10.36
N GLY A 264 20.70 8.11 11.11
CA GLY A 264 21.03 7.81 12.51
C GLY A 264 19.97 7.18 13.43
N ASP A 265 18.71 6.98 13.02
CA ASP A 265 17.75 6.33 13.93
C ASP A 265 17.98 4.80 13.97
N THR A 266 18.77 4.35 14.96
CA THR A 266 19.09 2.95 15.24
C THR A 266 18.03 2.24 16.09
N ALA A 267 17.00 2.95 16.56
CA ALA A 267 15.94 2.39 17.39
C ALA A 267 15.03 1.42 16.58
N ALA A 268 14.65 0.31 17.21
CA ALA A 268 13.71 -0.65 16.62
C ALA A 268 12.32 0.01 16.43
N PRO A 269 11.63 -0.23 15.30
CA PRO A 269 10.33 0.38 15.04
C PRO A 269 9.26 -0.21 15.98
N ARG A 270 8.59 0.64 16.78
CA ARG A 270 7.47 0.25 17.65
C ARG A 270 6.22 -0.20 16.90
N ALA A 271 6.08 0.23 15.65
CA ALA A 271 4.94 -0.08 14.80
C ALA A 271 5.34 -0.18 13.31
N PRO A 272 4.55 -0.86 12.47
CA PRO A 272 4.80 -0.93 11.04
C PRO A 272 4.77 0.45 10.37
N GLY A 273 5.73 0.71 9.47
CA GLY A 273 5.74 1.91 8.65
C GLY A 273 6.57 3.08 9.19
N MET A 274 7.42 2.85 10.21
CA MET A 274 8.24 3.89 10.86
C MET A 274 9.67 4.03 10.32
N LYS A 275 10.36 2.92 9.98
CA LYS A 275 11.82 2.91 9.74
C LYS A 275 12.22 2.87 8.25
N TYR A 276 11.49 2.12 7.42
CA TYR A 276 11.90 1.84 6.04
C TYR A 276 11.24 2.79 5.04
N LYS A 277 11.86 2.94 3.86
CA LYS A 277 11.20 3.58 2.71
C LYS A 277 10.00 2.70 2.31
N HIS A 278 8.81 3.26 2.47
CA HIS A 278 7.55 2.59 2.24
C HIS A 278 6.77 3.35 1.17
N TYR A 279 5.91 2.63 0.46
CA TYR A 279 4.96 3.19 -0.52
C TYR A 279 5.61 3.75 -1.78
N SER A 280 6.85 3.37 -2.07
CA SER A 280 7.59 3.91 -3.21
C SER A 280 7.35 3.05 -4.45
N PRO A 281 6.79 3.64 -5.52
CA PRO A 281 6.84 3.02 -6.85
C PRO A 281 8.30 2.89 -7.31
N ARG A 282 8.51 2.18 -8.42
CA ARG A 282 9.83 2.12 -9.08
C ARG A 282 10.22 3.49 -9.64
N ALA A 283 9.23 4.26 -10.09
CA ALA A 283 9.39 5.62 -10.58
C ALA A 283 9.92 6.59 -9.50
N LYS A 284 10.67 7.61 -9.91
CA LYS A 284 11.03 8.75 -9.04
C LYS A 284 9.76 9.55 -8.73
N VAL A 285 9.33 9.59 -7.47
CA VAL A 285 8.20 10.45 -7.05
C VAL A 285 8.70 11.84 -6.68
N ILE A 286 8.08 12.87 -7.26
CA ILE A 286 8.27 14.28 -6.93
C ILE A 286 6.95 14.80 -6.35
N LEU A 287 6.97 15.13 -5.06
CA LEU A 287 5.81 15.71 -4.37
C LEU A 287 5.87 17.23 -4.46
N CYS A 288 4.81 17.85 -4.95
CA CYS A 288 4.65 19.30 -4.93
C CYS A 288 3.65 19.67 -3.82
N GLU A 289 4.12 20.22 -2.71
CA GLU A 289 3.24 20.61 -1.60
C GLU A 289 2.29 21.75 -2.01
N VAL A 290 1.17 21.90 -1.31
CA VAL A 290 0.05 22.80 -1.70
C VAL A 290 0.48 24.24 -2.05
N LYS A 291 1.51 24.76 -1.38
CA LYS A 291 2.05 26.10 -1.66
C LYS A 291 2.78 26.17 -3.01
N SER A 292 3.39 25.07 -3.41
CA SER A 292 3.96 24.80 -4.73
C SER A 292 2.87 24.16 -5.59
N LYS A 293 1.91 24.96 -6.10
CA LYS A 293 0.96 24.43 -7.10
C LYS A 293 1.75 23.77 -8.22
N ILE A 294 1.39 22.56 -8.62
CA ILE A 294 1.90 22.03 -9.88
C ILE A 294 1.34 22.94 -10.96
N THR A 295 2.20 23.77 -11.54
CA THR A 295 1.88 24.33 -12.84
C THR A 295 2.38 23.30 -13.84
N GLY A 296 1.61 22.97 -14.86
CA GLY A 296 2.18 22.13 -15.91
C GLY A 296 3.22 22.82 -16.74
N LYS A 297 3.48 24.11 -16.51
CA LYS A 297 4.75 24.69 -16.94
C LYS A 297 5.92 24.06 -16.18
N ASP A 298 5.78 23.75 -14.89
CA ASP A 298 6.80 23.04 -14.10
C ASP A 298 6.98 21.59 -14.56
N VAL A 299 5.87 20.89 -14.81
CA VAL A 299 5.91 19.51 -15.35
C VAL A 299 6.50 19.49 -16.76
N TYR A 300 6.06 20.39 -17.63
CA TYR A 300 6.56 20.50 -19.01
C TYR A 300 8.04 20.92 -19.04
N ASN A 301 8.44 21.90 -18.24
CA ASN A 301 9.84 22.31 -18.15
C ASN A 301 10.72 21.18 -17.60
N GLU A 302 10.21 20.35 -16.68
CA GLU A 302 10.97 19.17 -16.28
C GLU A 302 11.01 18.12 -17.40
N VAL A 303 9.89 17.84 -18.06
CA VAL A 303 9.84 16.93 -19.22
C VAL A 303 10.90 17.35 -20.24
N LEU A 304 10.99 18.65 -20.57
CA LEU A 304 12.01 19.21 -21.45
C LEU A 304 13.43 19.07 -20.88
N ARG A 305 13.65 19.42 -19.60
CA ARG A 305 14.98 19.30 -18.97
C ARG A 305 15.48 17.86 -18.93
N GLU A 306 14.63 16.92 -18.55
CA GLU A 306 14.95 15.50 -18.48
C GLU A 306 15.12 14.90 -19.88
N ALA A 307 14.28 15.28 -20.85
CA ALA A 307 14.46 14.90 -22.25
C ALA A 307 15.81 15.39 -22.79
N ALA A 308 16.14 16.67 -22.60
CA ALA A 308 17.41 17.26 -23.00
C ALA A 308 18.62 16.60 -22.33
N ALA A 309 18.58 16.39 -21.01
CA ALA A 309 19.67 15.75 -20.25
C ALA A 309 19.92 14.30 -20.69
N LYS A 310 18.87 13.58 -21.11
CA LYS A 310 18.99 12.22 -21.64
C LYS A 310 19.48 12.18 -23.07
N GLU A 311 19.05 13.12 -23.90
CA GLU A 311 19.58 13.28 -25.25
C GLU A 311 21.09 13.56 -25.19
N GLU A 312 21.53 14.41 -24.28
CA GLU A 312 22.94 14.68 -24.02
C GLU A 312 23.70 13.42 -23.57
N LYS A 313 23.14 12.65 -22.62
CA LYS A 313 23.72 11.35 -22.19
C LYS A 313 23.77 10.33 -23.32
N ALA A 314 22.75 10.27 -24.18
CA ALA A 314 22.71 9.40 -25.34
C ALA A 314 23.79 9.77 -26.35
N LYS A 315 23.93 11.07 -26.67
CA LYS A 315 25.00 11.61 -27.52
C LYS A 315 26.38 11.29 -26.95
N ALA A 316 26.58 11.46 -25.63
CA ALA A 316 27.85 11.12 -24.97
C ALA A 316 28.17 9.62 -25.02
N LYS A 317 27.16 8.75 -24.88
CA LYS A 317 27.34 7.28 -24.99
C LYS A 317 27.68 6.87 -26.42
N GLU A 318 27.06 7.51 -27.42
CA GLU A 318 27.35 7.27 -28.83
C GLU A 318 28.77 7.75 -29.20
N GLN A 319 29.17 8.93 -28.73
CA GLN A 319 30.54 9.44 -28.93
C GLN A 319 31.58 8.51 -28.30
N LYS A 320 31.33 8.00 -27.08
CA LYS A 320 32.22 7.00 -26.44
C LYS A 320 32.28 5.69 -27.23
N ALA A 321 31.17 5.23 -27.80
CA ALA A 321 31.14 4.03 -28.64
C ALA A 321 31.95 4.24 -29.93
N LYS A 322 31.76 5.38 -30.61
CA LYS A 322 32.52 5.76 -31.82
C LYS A 322 34.02 5.91 -31.54
N ALA A 323 34.40 6.52 -30.42
CA ALA A 323 35.80 6.63 -30.01
C ALA A 323 36.43 5.27 -29.67
N LYS A 324 35.67 4.36 -29.05
CA LYS A 324 36.10 2.98 -28.79
C LYS A 324 36.31 2.20 -30.08
N GLU A 325 35.39 2.35 -31.04
CA GLU A 325 35.48 1.73 -32.37
C GLU A 325 36.66 2.29 -33.18
N GLN A 326 36.89 3.62 -33.16
CA GLN A 326 38.06 4.23 -33.79
C GLN A 326 39.37 3.76 -33.17
N ARG A 327 39.44 3.64 -31.84
CA ARG A 327 40.61 3.06 -31.16
C ARG A 327 40.82 1.59 -31.52
N ALA A 328 39.76 0.82 -31.64
CA ALA A 328 39.84 -0.58 -32.09
C ALA A 328 40.30 -0.68 -33.56
N LYS A 329 39.82 0.20 -34.44
CA LYS A 329 40.26 0.30 -35.84
C LYS A 329 41.71 0.77 -35.99
N GLN A 330 42.17 1.70 -35.13
CA GLN A 330 43.57 2.12 -35.08
C GLN A 330 44.50 1.05 -34.48
N ALA A 331 44.02 0.27 -33.51
CA ALA A 331 44.76 -0.87 -32.96
C ALA A 331 44.83 -2.07 -33.92
N ASN A 332 43.84 -2.23 -34.81
CA ASN A 332 43.82 -3.26 -35.86
C ASN A 332 44.43 -2.80 -37.20
N ALA A 333 45.05 -1.62 -37.26
CA ALA A 333 45.77 -1.17 -38.46
C ALA A 333 47.13 -1.88 -38.67
N GLU A 334 47.48 -2.87 -37.84
CA GLU A 334 48.65 -3.75 -38.00
C GLU A 334 48.32 -5.22 -38.29
N ASN A 335 47.07 -5.60 -38.61
CA ASN A 335 46.85 -6.90 -39.23
C ASN A 335 45.58 -6.94 -40.08
N ASP A 336 45.78 -7.25 -41.36
CA ASP A 336 44.76 -7.37 -42.38
C ASP A 336 44.00 -8.72 -42.27
N GLN A 337 42.76 -8.70 -42.76
CA GLN A 337 41.82 -9.81 -43.02
C GLN A 337 40.99 -10.34 -41.85
N THR A 338 39.76 -9.82 -41.72
CA THR A 338 38.52 -10.50 -42.20
C THR A 338 37.31 -9.63 -41.89
N ALA A 339 36.45 -9.42 -42.89
CA ALA A 339 35.17 -8.73 -42.75
C ALA A 339 34.05 -9.75 -42.66
N GLU A 340 33.12 -9.60 -41.71
CA GLU A 340 31.70 -9.86 -41.98
C GLU A 340 30.74 -9.28 -40.91
N THR A 341 29.75 -8.56 -41.46
CA THR A 341 28.39 -8.26 -40.98
C THR A 341 28.17 -7.72 -39.55
N ALA A 342 28.00 -6.39 -39.46
CA ALA A 342 27.26 -5.75 -38.38
C ALA A 342 25.81 -5.54 -38.83
N GLU A 343 24.93 -6.39 -38.33
CA GLU A 343 23.48 -6.33 -38.47
C GLU A 343 22.95 -4.98 -37.95
N THR A 344 22.26 -4.23 -38.81
CA THR A 344 21.70 -2.93 -38.49
C THR A 344 20.43 -3.13 -37.65
N ALA A 345 20.61 -3.40 -36.36
CA ALA A 345 19.50 -3.40 -35.41
C ALA A 345 18.91 -1.98 -35.35
N SER A 346 17.73 -1.81 -35.96
CA SER A 346 16.88 -0.63 -35.79
C SER A 346 16.65 -0.44 -34.29
N LYS A 347 17.39 0.48 -33.68
CA LYS A 347 17.19 0.88 -32.28
C LYS A 347 15.84 1.59 -32.21
N VAL A 348 14.81 0.86 -31.82
CA VAL A 348 13.55 1.45 -31.33
C VAL A 348 13.94 2.48 -30.28
N LYS A 349 13.72 3.78 -30.57
CA LYS A 349 13.95 4.85 -29.61
C LYS A 349 13.08 4.55 -28.39
N LYS A 350 13.71 4.27 -27.24
CA LYS A 350 13.00 4.09 -25.97
C LYS A 350 12.21 5.37 -25.68
N GLN A 351 10.89 5.30 -25.74
CA GLN A 351 9.98 6.40 -25.46
C GLN A 351 9.96 6.64 -23.95
N TRP A 352 10.16 7.89 -23.53
CA TRP A 352 10.19 8.27 -22.12
C TRP A 352 8.76 8.38 -21.58
N VAL A 353 8.55 8.06 -20.30
CA VAL A 353 7.22 8.15 -19.68
C VAL A 353 7.27 8.98 -18.40
N VAL A 354 6.39 9.99 -18.32
CA VAL A 354 6.16 10.81 -17.12
C VAL A 354 4.74 10.63 -16.65
N GLY A 355 4.56 10.48 -15.33
CA GLY A 355 3.25 10.47 -14.70
C GLY A 355 2.96 11.77 -13.98
N VAL A 356 1.70 12.18 -13.97
CA VAL A 356 1.17 13.30 -13.18
C VAL A 356 -0.06 12.77 -12.44
N ILE A 357 -0.10 12.98 -11.13
CA ILE A 357 -1.25 12.71 -10.26
C ILE A 357 -1.74 14.06 -9.74
N ARG A 358 -2.95 14.44 -10.15
CA ARG A 358 -3.63 15.68 -9.76
C ARG A 358 -4.70 15.44 -8.71
N THR A 359 -4.79 16.39 -7.80
CA THR A 359 -5.79 16.47 -6.74
C THR A 359 -6.64 17.74 -6.85
N ASP A 360 -6.53 18.49 -7.95
CA ASP A 360 -7.38 19.64 -8.26
C ASP A 360 -7.82 19.60 -9.74
N GLU A 361 -9.03 20.11 -10.02
CA GLU A 361 -9.50 20.28 -11.39
C GLU A 361 -8.87 21.54 -11.97
N TRP A 362 -7.98 21.35 -12.94
CA TRP A 362 -7.38 22.47 -13.65
C TRP A 362 -8.41 23.05 -14.64
N THR A 363 -8.98 24.22 -14.30
CA THR A 363 -9.95 24.98 -15.14
C THR A 363 -9.30 25.68 -16.35
N SER A 364 -7.98 25.68 -16.41
CA SER A 364 -7.18 26.12 -17.56
C SER A 364 -6.12 25.03 -17.78
N PRO A 365 -5.72 24.74 -19.02
CA PRO A 365 -4.69 23.77 -19.28
C PRO A 365 -3.35 24.30 -18.78
N ARG A 366 -3.12 24.12 -17.48
CA ARG A 366 -1.83 24.34 -16.86
C ARG A 366 -0.97 23.12 -17.16
N LEU A 367 -0.68 22.89 -18.44
CA LEU A 367 0.38 22.11 -19.08
C LEU A 367 0.45 22.76 -20.47
N ALA A 368 1.64 23.20 -20.90
CA ALA A 368 1.84 24.12 -22.03
C ALA A 368 0.96 23.83 -23.27
N ASP A 369 0.53 24.88 -23.98
CA ASP A 369 -0.49 24.88 -25.05
C ASP A 369 -0.43 23.72 -26.08
N GLN A 370 0.75 23.15 -26.34
CA GLN A 370 0.94 21.99 -27.24
C GLN A 370 0.35 20.67 -26.71
N TRP A 371 0.14 20.56 -25.39
CA TRP A 371 -0.40 19.39 -24.69
C TRP A 371 -1.89 19.15 -24.99
N GLU A 372 -2.69 20.22 -24.98
CA GLU A 372 -4.14 20.10 -25.12
C GLU A 372 -4.55 19.69 -26.53
N GLU A 373 -3.82 20.13 -27.56
CA GLU A 373 -4.06 19.73 -28.95
C GLU A 373 -3.89 18.22 -29.16
N GLN A 374 -3.10 17.55 -28.31
CA GLN A 374 -2.76 16.13 -28.44
C GLN A 374 -3.38 15.24 -27.34
N LYS A 375 -4.18 15.83 -26.46
CA LYS A 375 -4.74 15.16 -25.29
C LYS A 375 -5.77 14.10 -25.72
N ARG A 376 -5.48 12.84 -25.39
CA ARG A 376 -6.39 11.72 -25.63
C ARG A 376 -6.90 11.20 -24.30
N HIS A 377 -8.22 11.19 -24.14
CA HIS A 377 -8.85 10.50 -23.00
C HIS A 377 -8.59 9.00 -23.12
N ILE A 378 -8.16 8.37 -22.03
CA ILE A 378 -8.02 6.92 -21.97
C ILE A 378 -9.26 6.38 -21.27
N ASP A 379 -10.05 5.57 -21.99
CA ASP A 379 -11.10 4.81 -21.34
C ASP A 379 -10.47 3.79 -20.38
N THR A 380 -10.73 3.98 -19.09
CA THR A 380 -10.24 3.11 -18.02
C THR A 380 -11.21 1.97 -17.72
N THR A 381 -12.28 1.83 -18.51
CA THR A 381 -13.20 0.69 -18.43
C THR A 381 -12.51 -0.56 -19.00
N PRO A 382 -12.55 -1.72 -18.33
CA PRO A 382 -11.95 -2.95 -18.86
C PRO A 382 -12.58 -3.32 -20.20
N ALA A 383 -11.76 -3.49 -21.25
CA ALA A 383 -12.23 -4.04 -22.51
C ALA A 383 -12.54 -5.54 -22.34
N VAL A 384 -13.77 -5.95 -22.65
CA VAL A 384 -14.12 -7.38 -22.78
C VAL A 384 -13.47 -7.88 -24.07
N VAL A 385 -12.42 -8.69 -23.97
CA VAL A 385 -11.76 -9.28 -25.16
C VAL A 385 -11.92 -10.79 -25.12
N GLU A 386 -12.84 -11.30 -25.93
CA GLU A 386 -12.77 -12.68 -26.43
C GLU A 386 -11.67 -12.75 -27.52
N GLY A 387 -10.67 -13.61 -27.29
CA GLY A 387 -9.79 -14.20 -28.30
C GLY A 387 -9.21 -13.31 -29.40
N SER A 388 -8.08 -12.64 -29.15
CA SER A 388 -6.97 -12.48 -30.12
C SER A 388 -5.77 -11.76 -29.49
N GLU A 389 -4.55 -12.14 -29.91
CA GLU A 389 -3.30 -11.48 -29.53
C GLU A 389 -3.14 -10.13 -30.26
N PRO A 390 -2.69 -9.05 -29.61
CA PRO A 390 -2.36 -7.82 -30.32
C PRO A 390 -0.87 -7.52 -30.36
N ALA A 391 -0.45 -7.11 -31.55
CA ALA A 391 0.73 -6.29 -31.79
C ALA A 391 0.46 -4.83 -31.39
N SER A 392 1.50 -4.12 -30.94
CA SER A 392 1.53 -2.69 -30.56
C SER A 392 0.98 -2.34 -29.15
N PRO A 393 1.52 -1.30 -28.46
CA PRO A 393 1.23 -1.06 -27.04
C PRO A 393 -0.18 -0.50 -26.88
N ALA A 394 -1.11 -1.40 -26.61
CA ALA A 394 -2.53 -1.13 -26.44
C ALA A 394 -2.86 -0.36 -25.14
N PRO A 395 -3.97 0.39 -25.13
CA PRO A 395 -4.49 1.10 -23.96
C PRO A 395 -4.98 0.12 -22.87
N SER A 396 -4.78 0.51 -21.60
CA SER A 396 -5.30 -0.11 -20.35
C SER A 396 -5.36 -1.64 -20.30
N ARG A 397 -4.19 -2.30 -20.18
CA ARG A 397 -4.13 -3.75 -19.89
C ARG A 397 -3.79 -4.12 -18.45
N VAL A 398 -3.30 -3.20 -17.62
CA VAL A 398 -2.47 -3.63 -16.49
C VAL A 398 -3.27 -3.98 -15.22
N LEU A 399 -4.43 -3.36 -14.96
CA LEU A 399 -5.14 -3.56 -13.69
C LEU A 399 -6.44 -4.38 -13.75
N GLY A 400 -6.95 -4.76 -14.93
CA GLY A 400 -8.12 -5.67 -15.05
C GLY A 400 -9.43 -5.21 -14.40
N GLU A 401 -9.45 -4.06 -13.71
CA GLU A 401 -10.57 -3.49 -12.97
C GLU A 401 -10.79 -2.04 -13.41
N LYS A 402 -12.04 -1.58 -13.26
CA LYS A 402 -12.42 -0.19 -13.55
C LYS A 402 -11.72 0.73 -12.54
N LEU A 403 -10.88 1.63 -13.05
CA LEU A 403 -10.26 2.67 -12.22
C LEU A 403 -11.30 3.74 -11.89
N ASN A 404 -11.30 4.24 -10.65
CA ASN A 404 -12.24 5.28 -10.21
C ASN A 404 -11.80 6.70 -10.61
N PHE A 405 -10.60 6.84 -11.16
CA PHE A 405 -10.02 8.12 -11.57
C PHE A 405 -9.99 8.28 -13.09
N LYS A 406 -9.98 9.55 -13.53
CA LYS A 406 -9.90 9.93 -14.95
C LYS A 406 -8.43 9.98 -15.38
N MET A 407 -8.17 9.60 -16.63
CA MET A 407 -6.82 9.56 -17.16
C MET A 407 -6.74 10.07 -18.60
N TRP A 408 -5.67 10.81 -18.88
CA TRP A 408 -5.33 11.31 -20.21
C TRP A 408 -3.89 10.96 -20.56
N SER A 409 -3.60 10.94 -21.85
CA SER A 409 -2.23 10.85 -22.38
C SER A 409 -1.99 11.87 -23.47
N ALA A 410 -0.74 12.35 -23.56
CA ALA A 410 -0.24 13.00 -24.76
C ALA A 410 1.25 12.69 -24.96
N ASP A 411 1.73 12.88 -26.18
CA ASP A 411 3.11 12.67 -26.57
C ASP A 411 3.76 14.03 -26.88
N VAL A 412 4.80 14.39 -26.14
CA VAL A 412 5.49 15.67 -26.28
C VAL A 412 6.98 15.38 -26.45
N GLU A 413 7.56 15.78 -27.57
CA GLU A 413 8.99 15.66 -27.85
C GLU A 413 9.59 14.25 -27.60
N GLY A 414 8.83 13.19 -27.91
CA GLY A 414 9.25 11.80 -27.68
C GLY A 414 9.09 11.31 -26.24
N THR A 415 8.38 12.07 -25.40
CA THR A 415 7.93 11.70 -24.06
C THR A 415 6.42 11.50 -24.05
N THR A 416 5.96 10.34 -23.60
CA THR A 416 4.56 10.14 -23.23
C THR A 416 4.34 10.65 -21.82
N ILE A 417 3.30 11.44 -21.62
CA ILE A 417 2.88 11.86 -20.29
C ILE A 417 1.50 11.26 -20.02
N TYR A 418 1.32 10.69 -18.83
CA TYR A 418 0.04 10.24 -18.31
C TYR A 418 -0.42 11.18 -17.22
N ASP A 419 -1.59 11.79 -17.40
CA ASP A 419 -2.24 12.70 -16.44
C ASP A 419 -3.42 11.99 -15.78
N LEU A 420 -3.36 11.80 -14.47
CA LEU A 420 -4.38 11.14 -13.66
C LEU A 420 -5.01 12.17 -12.72
N PHE A 421 -6.34 12.29 -12.76
CA PHE A 421 -7.10 13.08 -11.80
C PHE A 421 -7.82 12.16 -10.81
N ILE A 422 -7.36 12.14 -9.56
CA ILE A 422 -7.81 11.21 -8.51
C ILE A 422 -8.80 11.85 -7.52
N GLY A 423 -9.38 12.99 -7.88
CA GLY A 423 -10.40 13.68 -7.09
C GLY A 423 -9.87 14.85 -6.25
N PRO A 424 -10.74 15.80 -5.88
CA PRO A 424 -10.36 16.99 -5.12
C PRO A 424 -10.41 16.79 -3.60
N GLY A 425 -11.13 15.76 -3.14
CA GLY A 425 -11.35 15.48 -1.72
C GLY A 425 -10.24 14.61 -1.11
N PRO A 426 -9.80 14.88 0.14
CA PRO A 426 -8.82 14.03 0.82
C PRO A 426 -9.19 12.54 0.88
N ALA A 427 -10.49 12.21 0.94
CA ALA A 427 -10.97 10.83 0.95
C ALA A 427 -10.81 10.13 -0.40
N GLU A 428 -11.18 10.79 -1.50
CA GLU A 428 -11.00 10.28 -2.87
C GLU A 428 -9.49 10.09 -3.16
N VAL A 429 -8.68 11.08 -2.80
CA VAL A 429 -7.22 11.00 -2.93
C VAL A 429 -6.67 9.81 -2.13
N ALA A 430 -7.13 9.59 -0.90
CA ALA A 430 -6.69 8.46 -0.09
C ALA A 430 -7.05 7.10 -0.72
N GLN A 431 -8.27 7.00 -1.28
CA GLN A 431 -8.78 5.78 -1.91
C GLN A 431 -7.96 5.39 -3.15
N ASP A 432 -7.64 6.37 -3.99
CA ASP A 432 -7.07 6.13 -5.32
C ASP A 432 -5.56 6.36 -5.43
N LEU A 433 -4.90 6.97 -4.43
CA LEU A 433 -3.48 7.30 -4.49
C LEU A 433 -2.59 6.09 -4.83
N PHE A 434 -2.76 4.97 -4.12
CA PHE A 434 -1.92 3.80 -4.37
C PHE A 434 -2.20 3.15 -5.73
N SER A 435 -3.47 3.14 -6.15
CA SER A 435 -3.87 2.67 -7.48
C SER A 435 -3.25 3.52 -8.58
N ALA A 436 -3.27 4.85 -8.45
CA ALA A 436 -2.66 5.77 -9.40
C ALA A 436 -1.13 5.64 -9.47
N LEU A 437 -0.46 5.52 -8.32
CA LEU A 437 0.98 5.26 -8.27
C LEU A 437 1.33 3.94 -8.97
N ARG A 438 0.56 2.88 -8.74
CA ARG A 438 0.76 1.56 -9.36
C ARG A 438 0.50 1.59 -10.87
N GLU A 439 -0.57 2.25 -11.30
CA GLU A 439 -0.92 2.38 -12.72
C GLU A 439 0.19 3.09 -13.51
N LEU A 440 0.75 4.16 -12.96
CA LEU A 440 1.88 4.87 -13.58
C LEU A 440 3.15 4.01 -13.60
N ASP A 441 3.42 3.27 -12.52
CA ASP A 441 4.54 2.32 -12.44
C ASP A 441 4.42 1.19 -13.48
N ALA A 442 3.20 0.70 -13.69
CA ALA A 442 2.83 -0.31 -14.67
C ALA A 442 3.03 0.19 -16.11
N ARG A 443 2.69 1.46 -16.36
CA ARG A 443 2.93 2.17 -17.63
C ARG A 443 4.38 2.52 -17.88
N GLY A 444 5.27 2.21 -16.95
CA GLY A 444 6.70 2.44 -17.09
C GLY A 444 7.11 3.89 -16.86
N ALA A 445 6.31 4.67 -16.11
CA ALA A 445 6.69 6.00 -15.70
C ALA A 445 8.06 5.97 -15.00
N GLU A 446 8.96 6.86 -15.44
CA GLU A 446 10.29 6.98 -14.83
C GLU A 446 10.28 8.07 -13.74
N THR A 447 9.43 9.08 -13.90
CA THR A 447 9.15 10.13 -12.92
C THR A 447 7.65 10.31 -12.76
N ILE A 448 7.18 10.46 -11.52
CA ILE A 448 5.79 10.75 -11.17
C ILE A 448 5.73 12.05 -10.37
N TYR A 449 5.02 13.04 -10.90
CA TYR A 449 4.62 14.24 -10.19
C TYR A 449 3.33 14.00 -9.42
N VAL A 450 3.27 14.45 -8.17
CA VAL A 450 2.06 14.32 -7.35
C VAL A 450 1.73 15.66 -6.69
N GLU A 451 0.51 16.13 -6.90
CA GLU A 451 -0.05 17.26 -6.16
C GLU A 451 -0.28 16.87 -4.70
N GLY A 452 0.29 17.65 -3.78
CA GLY A 452 0.00 17.54 -2.37
C GLY A 452 -1.36 18.15 -2.04
N ILE A 453 -1.98 17.64 -0.97
CA ILE A 453 -3.22 18.15 -0.42
C ILE A 453 -2.97 18.83 0.93
N HIS A 454 -3.96 19.62 1.38
CA HIS A 454 -3.92 20.19 2.73
C HIS A 454 -3.92 19.06 3.77
N ASP A 455 -2.99 19.13 4.73
CA ASP A 455 -2.84 18.15 5.81
C ASP A 455 -3.31 18.67 7.17
N HIS A 456 -4.05 19.77 7.16
CA HIS A 456 -4.44 20.45 8.40
C HIS A 456 -5.45 19.65 9.23
N ASN A 457 -6.30 18.80 8.62
CA ASN A 457 -7.21 17.89 9.31
C ASN A 457 -7.43 16.57 8.54
N ASP A 458 -7.79 15.51 9.27
CA ASP A 458 -8.28 14.22 8.80
C ASP A 458 -7.31 13.32 8.01
N ILE A 459 -7.87 12.60 7.03
CA ILE A 459 -7.19 11.63 6.16
C ILE A 459 -6.11 12.29 5.30
N GLY A 460 -6.16 13.61 5.13
CA GLY A 460 -5.15 14.39 4.40
C GLY A 460 -3.76 14.28 5.03
N ALA A 461 -3.66 14.26 6.35
CA ALA A 461 -2.40 14.02 7.06
C ALA A 461 -1.85 12.61 6.82
N ALA A 462 -2.74 11.61 6.73
CA ALA A 462 -2.34 10.24 6.41
C ALA A 462 -1.79 10.14 4.98
N VAL A 463 -2.53 10.70 4.00
CA VAL A 463 -2.13 10.81 2.59
C VAL A 463 -0.78 11.51 2.46
N MET A 464 -0.63 12.70 3.03
CA MET A 464 0.61 13.46 2.95
C MET A 464 1.77 12.74 3.64
N ASN A 465 1.53 11.99 4.72
CA ASN A 465 2.56 11.11 5.29
C ASN A 465 2.99 10.00 4.31
N ARG A 466 2.05 9.41 3.54
CA ARG A 466 2.38 8.41 2.51
C ARG A 466 3.16 9.04 1.36
N LEU A 467 2.71 10.19 0.86
CA LEU A 467 3.36 10.92 -0.22
C LEU A 467 4.77 11.35 0.16
N ARG A 468 4.98 11.94 1.35
CA ARG A 468 6.31 12.34 1.83
C ARG A 468 7.25 11.15 2.02
N LYS A 469 6.73 9.96 2.35
CA LYS A 469 7.52 8.72 2.44
C LYS A 469 7.84 8.10 1.08
N ALA A 470 6.93 8.25 0.11
CA ALA A 470 7.11 7.78 -1.25
C ALA A 470 8.05 8.70 -2.06
N ALA A 471 7.99 10.01 -1.79
CA ALA A 471 8.73 11.06 -2.47
C ALA A 471 10.24 10.85 -2.41
N SER A 472 10.88 11.02 -3.56
CA SER A 472 12.33 11.13 -3.67
C SER A 472 12.78 12.60 -3.69
N GLU A 473 11.87 13.53 -3.97
CA GLU A 473 12.06 14.98 -3.97
C GLU A 473 10.76 15.65 -3.50
N ILE A 474 10.87 16.71 -2.70
CA ILE A 474 9.73 17.52 -2.23
C ILE A 474 9.96 18.97 -2.65
N ARG A 475 8.99 19.54 -3.38
CA ARG A 475 8.94 20.94 -3.78
C ARG A 475 7.94 21.67 -2.88
N LYS A 476 8.39 22.74 -2.21
CA LYS A 476 7.64 23.48 -1.19
C LYS A 476 7.13 24.81 -1.68
#